data_AF-A0A165CQL7-F1
#
_entry.id   AF-A0A165CQL7-F1
#
_cell.length_a   1.000
_cell.length_b   1.000
_cell.length_c   1.000
_cell.angle_alpha   90.00
_cell.angle_beta   90.00
_cell.angle_gamma   90.00
#
_symmetry.space_group_name_H-M   'P 1'
#
loop_
_entity.id
_entity.type
_entity.pdbx_description
1 polymer ?
#
loop_
_entity_poly.entity_id
_entity_poly.type
_entity_poly.pdbx_seq_one_letter_code
_entity_poly.pdbx_strand_id
1 'polypeptide(L)'
;KKKNLTPQELELRKQEQSRKRSLQSAQKLEDEKQATIRRLLAKQAPKTRGSRSGLGSVTAPGSSGDGSATPQLPPVPMLARWASTKDGMRWAAKVEPAPPPRARPQATCAVAGCEQMRKYRSVKDFEKGACGLEHLKALNAQLA
;
A
#
# COMPACT_ATOMS: atom_id res chain seq x y z
N LYS A 1 15.08 -49.37 37.38
CA LYS A 1 16.51 -49.02 37.18
C LYS A 1 16.61 -47.86 36.20
N LYS A 2 17.10 -46.69 36.63
CA LYS A 2 17.36 -45.56 35.72
C LYS A 2 18.53 -45.95 34.81
N LYS A 3 18.38 -45.77 33.49
CA LYS A 3 19.48 -45.99 32.55
C LYS A 3 20.50 -44.88 32.76
N ASN A 4 21.73 -45.22 33.14
CA ASN A 4 22.84 -44.28 33.20
C ASN A 4 23.24 -43.99 31.75
N LEU A 5 22.67 -42.94 31.16
CA LEU A 5 23.04 -42.49 29.83
C LEU A 5 24.48 -41.98 29.87
N THR A 6 25.22 -42.33 28.83
CA THR A 6 26.55 -41.76 28.59
C THR A 6 26.44 -40.24 28.40
N PRO A 7 27.50 -39.46 28.71
CA PRO A 7 27.47 -38.00 28.52
C PRO A 7 27.15 -37.60 27.07
N GLN A 8 27.54 -38.43 26.10
CA GLN A 8 27.25 -38.22 24.68
C GLN A 8 25.75 -38.38 24.34
N GLU A 9 25.07 -39.37 24.93
CA GLU A 9 23.63 -39.57 24.74
C GLU A 9 22.78 -38.46 25.37
N LEU A 10 23.26 -37.87 26.48
CA LEU A 10 22.60 -36.72 27.11
C LEU A 10 22.66 -35.48 26.21
N GLU A 11 23.81 -35.23 25.57
CA GLU A 11 23.98 -34.12 24.65
C GLU A 11 23.14 -34.32 23.37
N LEU A 12 23.13 -35.54 22.82
CA LEU A 12 22.26 -35.88 21.68
C LEU A 12 20.77 -35.66 22.02
N ARG A 13 20.32 -36.11 23.20
CA ARG A 13 18.94 -35.84 23.64
C ARG A 13 18.64 -34.36 23.81
N LYS A 14 19.60 -33.57 24.29
CA LYS A 14 19.45 -32.11 24.44
C LYS A 14 19.32 -31.44 23.07
N GLN A 15 20.11 -31.89 22.09
CA GLN A 15 20.06 -31.41 20.71
C GLN A 15 18.74 -31.80 20.02
N GLU A 16 18.28 -33.05 20.16
CA GLU A 16 16.98 -33.49 19.65
C GLU A 16 15.83 -32.71 20.28
N GLN A 17 15.88 -32.46 21.58
CA GLN A 17 14.87 -31.67 22.27
C GLN A 17 14.91 -30.20 21.83
N SER A 18 16.10 -29.65 21.56
CA SER A 18 16.28 -28.31 20.97
C SER A 18 15.61 -28.22 19.60
N ARG A 19 15.89 -29.19 18.71
CA ARG A 19 15.27 -29.30 17.39
C ARG A 19 13.75 -29.44 17.46
N LYS A 20 13.26 -30.28 18.38
CA LYS A 20 11.82 -30.46 18.60
C LYS A 20 11.17 -29.15 19.07
N ARG A 21 11.82 -28.41 19.96
CA ARG A 21 11.34 -27.09 20.41
C ARG A 21 11.29 -26.07 19.27
N SER A 22 12.33 -25.99 18.43
CA SER A 22 12.35 -25.05 17.30
C SER A 22 11.29 -25.37 16.25
N LEU A 23 11.06 -26.66 15.95
CA LEU A 23 9.98 -27.09 15.05
C LEU A 23 8.60 -26.79 15.62
N GLN A 24 8.39 -27.06 16.91
CA GLN A 24 7.13 -26.76 17.58
C GLN A 24 6.82 -25.27 17.61
N SER A 25 7.82 -24.39 17.82
CA SER A 25 7.60 -22.95 17.75
C SER A 25 7.22 -22.49 16.34
N ALA A 26 7.85 -23.03 15.31
CA ALA A 26 7.52 -22.71 13.92
C ALA A 26 6.09 -23.18 13.55
N GLN A 27 5.71 -24.39 13.98
CA GLN A 27 4.37 -24.92 13.76
C GLN A 27 3.29 -24.09 14.46
N LYS A 28 3.50 -23.69 15.72
CA LYS A 28 2.55 -22.83 16.45
C LYS A 28 2.31 -21.50 15.75
N LEU A 29 3.37 -20.88 15.21
CA LEU A 29 3.26 -19.61 14.48
C LEU A 29 2.44 -19.79 13.19
N GLU A 30 2.61 -20.90 12.48
CA GLU A 30 1.80 -21.22 11.30
C GLU A 30 0.34 -21.52 11.67
N ASP A 31 0.09 -22.26 12.75
CA ASP A 31 -1.26 -22.52 13.26
C ASP A 31 -1.97 -21.23 13.68
N GLU A 32 -1.25 -20.27 14.27
CA GLU A 32 -1.76 -18.93 14.61
C GLU A 32 -2.13 -18.10 13.37
N LYS A 33 -1.29 -18.13 12.32
CA LYS A 33 -1.60 -17.52 11.03
C LYS A 33 -2.86 -18.16 10.42
N GLN A 34 -2.92 -19.49 10.39
CA GLN A 34 -4.06 -20.22 9.85
C GLN A 34 -5.33 -19.98 10.67
N ALA A 35 -5.24 -19.91 12.00
CA ALA A 35 -6.37 -19.58 12.86
C ALA A 35 -6.89 -18.16 12.61
N THR A 36 -5.98 -17.21 12.35
CA THR A 36 -6.34 -15.83 11.98
C THR A 36 -7.02 -15.79 10.62
N ILE A 37 -6.47 -16.49 9.62
CA ILE A 37 -7.09 -16.65 8.29
C ILE A 37 -8.49 -17.26 8.44
N ARG A 38 -8.63 -18.37 9.17
CA ARG A 38 -9.94 -19.02 9.43
C ARG A 38 -10.90 -18.08 10.15
N ARG A 39 -10.43 -17.25 11.09
CA ARG A 39 -11.27 -16.24 11.78
C ARG A 39 -11.80 -15.20 10.80
N LEU A 40 -10.94 -14.67 9.93
CA LEU A 40 -11.31 -13.69 8.92
C LEU A 40 -12.28 -14.29 7.90
N LEU A 41 -12.02 -15.50 7.43
CA LEU A 41 -12.89 -16.21 6.49
C LEU A 41 -14.23 -16.62 7.11
N ALA A 42 -14.25 -17.07 8.37
CA ALA A 42 -15.46 -17.63 8.99
C ALA A 42 -16.43 -16.58 9.55
N LYS A 43 -16.00 -15.33 9.78
CA LYS A 43 -16.83 -14.28 10.39
C LYS A 43 -16.57 -12.91 9.75
N GLN A 44 -17.04 -12.74 8.52
CA GLN A 44 -17.45 -11.43 7.99
C GLN A 44 -18.96 -11.33 7.72
N ALA A 45 -19.70 -12.43 7.70
CA ALA A 45 -21.16 -12.37 7.65
C ALA A 45 -21.72 -12.05 9.05
N PRO A 46 -22.61 -11.05 9.21
CA PRO A 46 -23.24 -10.76 10.50
C PRO A 46 -23.98 -12.02 10.95
N LYS A 47 -23.51 -12.61 12.06
CA LYS A 47 -24.18 -13.72 12.73
C LYS A 47 -25.46 -13.12 13.34
N THR A 48 -26.56 -13.12 12.57
CA THR A 48 -27.86 -12.62 13.04
C THR A 48 -28.33 -13.50 14.21
N ARG A 49 -28.03 -13.07 15.44
CA ARG A 49 -28.62 -13.63 16.65
C ARG A 49 -29.84 -12.78 16.99
N GLY A 50 -30.95 -13.07 16.31
CA GLY A 50 -32.20 -12.35 16.46
C GLY A 50 -33.36 -12.92 15.65
N SER A 51 -33.40 -14.24 15.42
CA SER A 51 -34.66 -14.90 15.09
C SER A 51 -35.46 -14.98 16.39
N ARG A 52 -36.35 -13.99 16.64
CA ARG A 52 -37.77 -14.08 17.07
C ARG A 52 -38.47 -12.71 16.93
N SER A 53 -39.59 -12.70 16.20
CA SER A 53 -40.65 -11.68 16.07
C SER A 53 -40.36 -10.37 15.33
N GLY A 54 -41.01 -10.22 14.17
CA GLY A 54 -41.20 -8.92 13.51
C GLY A 54 -41.53 -9.02 12.02
N LEU A 55 -42.73 -9.53 11.71
CA LEU A 55 -43.59 -9.20 10.56
C LEU A 55 -42.95 -8.70 9.26
N GLY A 56 -43.21 -9.40 8.15
CA GLY A 56 -43.10 -8.80 6.81
C GLY A 56 -42.72 -9.74 5.68
N SER A 57 -43.37 -10.90 5.58
CA SER A 57 -43.44 -11.65 4.33
C SER A 57 -44.24 -10.82 3.33
N VAL A 58 -43.57 -10.20 2.36
CA VAL A 58 -44.20 -9.68 1.15
C VAL A 58 -43.51 -10.30 -0.07
N THR A 59 -44.10 -11.42 -0.49
CA THR A 59 -44.34 -11.81 -1.89
C THR A 59 -43.19 -11.63 -2.89
N ALA A 60 -42.55 -12.74 -3.25
CA ALA A 60 -42.09 -12.94 -4.62
C ALA A 60 -43.26 -13.51 -5.45
N PRO A 61 -43.60 -12.93 -6.61
CA PRO A 61 -44.20 -13.66 -7.71
C PRO A 61 -43.16 -13.91 -8.80
N GLY A 62 -43.25 -15.09 -9.40
CA GLY A 62 -42.27 -15.61 -10.34
C GLY A 62 -42.40 -15.15 -11.79
N SER A 63 -41.46 -15.69 -12.56
CA SER A 63 -41.50 -16.10 -13.96
C SER A 63 -41.87 -15.10 -15.07
N SER A 64 -40.89 -14.93 -15.96
CA SER A 64 -40.99 -14.87 -17.43
C SER A 64 -41.73 -13.69 -18.06
N GLY A 65 -40.97 -12.77 -18.64
CA GLY A 65 -41.45 -11.77 -19.59
C GLY A 65 -40.26 -11.08 -20.28
N ASP A 66 -40.18 -11.25 -21.59
CA ASP A 66 -39.22 -10.65 -22.49
C ASP A 66 -39.20 -9.11 -22.42
N GLY A 67 -38.02 -8.53 -22.66
CA GLY A 67 -37.87 -7.16 -23.17
C GLY A 67 -38.39 -6.02 -22.29
N SER A 68 -37.58 -5.54 -21.35
CA SER A 68 -37.75 -4.18 -20.81
C SER A 68 -36.38 -3.60 -20.51
N ALA A 69 -36.00 -2.59 -21.29
CA ALA A 69 -34.80 -1.78 -21.13
C ALA A 69 -34.66 -1.34 -19.68
N THR A 70 -33.66 -1.89 -18.99
CA THR A 70 -33.24 -1.39 -17.69
C THR A 70 -32.84 0.07 -17.93
N PRO A 71 -33.43 1.06 -17.22
CA PRO A 71 -32.94 2.42 -17.31
C PRO A 71 -31.47 2.35 -16.88
N GLN A 72 -30.56 2.68 -17.80
CA GLN A 72 -29.15 2.81 -17.48
C GLN A 72 -29.03 4.01 -16.54
N LEU A 73 -29.17 3.74 -15.25
CA LEU A 73 -28.87 4.67 -14.19
C LEU A 73 -27.50 5.28 -14.50
N PRO A 74 -27.37 6.62 -14.48
CA PRO A 74 -26.09 7.25 -14.72
C PRO A 74 -25.07 6.59 -13.80
N PRO A 75 -23.88 6.21 -14.30
CA PRO A 75 -22.91 5.48 -13.51
C PRO A 75 -22.62 6.32 -12.27
N VAL A 76 -23.09 5.83 -11.12
CA VAL A 76 -22.74 6.36 -9.81
C VAL A 76 -21.22 6.51 -9.83
N PRO A 77 -20.65 7.68 -9.46
CA PRO A 77 -19.21 7.88 -9.49
C PRO A 77 -18.56 7.04 -8.38
N MET A 78 -18.55 5.73 -8.57
CA MET A 78 -17.71 4.81 -7.83
C MET A 78 -16.28 5.13 -8.26
N LEU A 79 -15.50 5.64 -7.31
CA LEU A 79 -14.07 5.93 -7.47
C LEU A 79 -13.31 4.73 -8.05
N ALA A 80 -13.79 3.52 -7.75
CA ALA A 80 -13.40 2.31 -8.43
C ALA A 80 -14.50 1.25 -8.48
N ARG A 81 -14.44 0.41 -9.53
CA ARG A 81 -15.34 -0.71 -9.78
C ARG A 81 -14.56 -2.01 -9.79
N TRP A 82 -14.95 -2.93 -8.91
CA TRP A 82 -14.51 -4.32 -8.94
C TRP A 82 -15.39 -5.16 -9.85
N ALA A 83 -14.80 -6.02 -10.66
CA ALA A 83 -15.52 -6.95 -11.50
C ALA A 83 -14.79 -8.31 -11.53
N SER A 84 -15.46 -9.35 -11.05
CA SER A 84 -15.01 -10.75 -11.13
C SER A 84 -15.81 -11.47 -12.22
N THR A 85 -15.15 -11.96 -13.26
CA THR A 85 -15.76 -12.80 -14.31
C THR A 85 -15.06 -14.15 -14.39
N LYS A 86 -15.59 -15.09 -15.17
CA LYS A 86 -14.93 -16.38 -15.43
C LYS A 86 -13.57 -16.20 -16.11
N ASP A 87 -13.42 -15.11 -16.86
CA ASP A 87 -12.19 -14.74 -17.57
C ASP A 87 -11.17 -14.03 -16.68
N GLY A 88 -11.50 -13.80 -15.40
CA GLY A 88 -10.59 -13.25 -14.40
C GLY A 88 -11.15 -12.07 -13.61
N MET A 89 -10.24 -11.39 -12.91
CA MET A 89 -10.58 -10.30 -12.00
C MET A 89 -10.08 -8.96 -12.54
N ARG A 90 -10.93 -7.93 -12.51
CA ARG A 90 -10.59 -6.57 -12.97
C ARG A 90 -11.00 -5.51 -11.96
N TRP A 91 -10.11 -4.53 -11.77
CA TRP A 91 -10.35 -3.31 -11.00
C TRP A 91 -10.25 -2.11 -11.93
N ALA A 92 -11.31 -1.31 -12.02
CA ALA A 92 -11.35 -0.10 -12.81
C ALA A 92 -11.44 1.11 -11.89
N ALA A 93 -10.41 1.95 -11.84
CA ALA A 93 -10.42 3.20 -11.07
C ALA A 93 -10.54 4.41 -12.01
N LYS A 94 -11.32 5.42 -11.62
CA LYS A 94 -11.24 6.73 -12.26
C LYS A 94 -9.99 7.44 -11.73
N VAL A 95 -8.91 7.39 -12.48
CA VAL A 95 -7.69 8.12 -12.14
C VAL A 95 -7.82 9.53 -12.68
N GLU A 96 -7.88 10.51 -11.78
CA GLU A 96 -7.66 11.91 -12.16
C GLU A 96 -6.17 12.07 -12.48
N PRO A 97 -5.81 12.63 -13.66
CA PRO A 97 -4.42 12.84 -13.99
C PRO A 97 -3.81 13.84 -12.99
N ALA A 98 -2.70 13.45 -12.35
CA ALA A 98 -1.97 14.37 -11.49
C ALA A 98 -1.58 15.63 -12.28
N PRO A 99 -1.68 16.84 -11.68
CA PRO A 99 -1.24 18.04 -12.35
C PRO A 99 0.24 17.90 -12.75
N PRO A 100 0.66 18.45 -13.90
CA PRO A 100 2.05 18.40 -14.30
C PRO A 100 2.93 19.02 -13.21
N PRO A 101 4.19 18.56 -13.05
CA PRO A 101 5.10 19.17 -12.11
C PRO A 101 5.21 20.67 -12.42
N ARG A 102 5.09 21.53 -11.39
CA ARG A 102 5.21 22.98 -11.56
C ARG A 102 6.57 23.29 -12.18
N ALA A 103 6.59 24.04 -13.28
CA ALA A 103 7.82 24.51 -13.89
C ALA A 103 8.59 25.38 -12.88
N ARG A 104 9.85 25.06 -12.62
CA ARG A 104 10.71 25.88 -11.77
C ARG A 104 11.06 27.16 -12.55
N PRO A 105 10.84 28.37 -12.00
CA PRO A 105 11.17 29.60 -12.70
C PRO A 105 12.67 29.64 -13.03
N GLN A 106 13.00 30.08 -14.24
CA GLN A 106 14.38 30.30 -14.66
C GLN A 106 14.94 31.47 -13.83
N ALA A 107 15.86 31.18 -12.93
CA ALA A 107 16.51 32.22 -12.13
C ALA A 107 17.49 33.02 -13.00
N THR A 108 17.59 34.32 -12.77
CA THR A 108 18.55 35.21 -13.40
C THR A 108 19.85 35.29 -12.58
N CYS A 109 20.88 35.86 -13.18
CA CYS A 109 22.13 36.16 -12.49
C CYS A 109 21.90 37.15 -11.34
N ALA A 110 22.52 36.91 -10.19
CA ALA A 110 22.41 37.74 -8.99
C ALA A 110 23.41 38.91 -8.96
N VAL A 111 24.30 39.02 -9.95
CA VAL A 111 25.22 40.15 -10.09
C VAL A 111 24.46 41.39 -10.54
N ALA A 112 24.66 42.53 -9.88
CA ALA A 112 24.00 43.79 -10.19
C ALA A 112 24.16 44.16 -11.67
N GLY A 113 23.05 44.43 -12.35
CA GLY A 113 23.02 44.80 -13.77
C GLY A 113 23.12 43.62 -14.76
N CYS A 114 23.11 42.37 -14.30
CA CYS A 114 23.14 41.20 -15.19
C CYS A 114 21.79 40.45 -15.19
N GLU A 115 21.10 40.44 -16.32
CA GLU A 115 19.80 39.76 -16.49
C GLU A 115 19.91 38.40 -17.19
N GLN A 116 21.12 37.90 -17.41
CA GLN A 116 21.34 36.63 -18.10
C GLN A 116 20.85 35.45 -17.25
N MET A 117 20.39 34.39 -17.93
CA MET A 117 19.93 33.18 -17.27
C MET A 117 21.03 32.56 -16.40
N ARG A 118 20.68 32.20 -15.17
CA ARG A 118 21.61 31.62 -14.19
C ARG A 118 22.07 30.25 -14.65
N LYS A 119 23.39 30.11 -14.84
CA LYS A 119 24.06 28.86 -15.24
C LYS A 119 24.71 28.15 -14.05
N TYR A 120 25.29 28.91 -13.13
CA TYR A 120 26.00 28.42 -11.96
C TYR A 120 25.30 28.84 -10.67
N ARG A 121 25.35 28.01 -9.64
CA ARG A 121 24.83 28.28 -8.29
C ARG A 121 26.01 28.54 -7.36
N SER A 122 25.89 29.52 -6.46
CA SER A 122 26.92 29.73 -5.42
C SER A 122 26.82 28.62 -4.36
N VAL A 123 27.98 28.18 -3.85
CA VAL A 123 28.06 27.21 -2.74
C VAL A 123 27.85 27.93 -1.39
N LYS A 124 28.11 29.25 -1.33
CA LYS A 124 27.91 30.05 -0.13
C LYS A 124 26.42 30.35 0.10
N ASP A 125 25.75 30.83 -0.95
CA ASP A 125 24.30 31.04 -0.95
C ASP A 125 23.65 30.23 -2.07
N PHE A 126 22.94 29.16 -1.70
CA PHE A 126 22.27 28.30 -2.67
C PHE A 126 21.18 29.05 -3.45
N GLU A 127 20.58 30.10 -2.91
CA GLU A 127 19.54 30.87 -3.62
C GLU A 127 20.14 31.75 -4.73
N LYS A 128 21.38 32.20 -4.58
CA LYS A 128 22.05 33.08 -5.54
C LYS A 128 22.83 32.27 -6.58
N GLY A 129 23.06 32.89 -7.73
CA GLY A 129 23.94 32.31 -8.74
C GLY A 129 24.24 33.27 -9.87
N ALA A 130 25.03 32.79 -10.82
CA ALA A 130 25.63 33.60 -11.86
C ALA A 130 25.45 32.98 -13.24
N CYS A 131 25.51 33.80 -14.29
CA CYS A 131 25.50 33.36 -15.69
C CYS A 131 26.85 32.77 -16.16
N GLY A 132 27.97 33.18 -15.55
CA GLY A 132 29.33 32.79 -15.95
C GLY A 132 30.30 32.68 -14.76
N LEU A 133 31.51 32.18 -15.00
CA LEU A 133 32.54 32.00 -13.96
C LEU A 133 33.01 33.31 -13.34
N GLU A 134 33.15 34.37 -14.14
CA GLU A 134 33.55 35.70 -13.64
C GLU A 134 32.50 36.30 -12.70
N HIS A 135 31.22 36.22 -13.10
CA HIS A 135 30.11 36.64 -12.24
C HIS A 135 29.97 35.75 -11.00
N LEU A 136 30.28 34.45 -11.09
CA LEU A 136 30.26 33.56 -9.92
C LEU A 136 31.36 33.93 -8.92
N LYS A 137 32.56 34.25 -9.39
CA LYS A 137 33.67 34.73 -8.54
C LYS A 137 33.33 36.07 -7.90
N ALA A 138 32.83 37.03 -8.68
CA ALA A 138 32.42 38.34 -8.17
C ALA A 138 31.30 38.23 -7.13
N LEU A 139 30.28 37.41 -7.41
CA LEU A 139 29.22 37.10 -6.46
C LEU A 139 29.79 36.46 -5.19
N ASN A 140 30.63 35.43 -5.30
CA ASN A 140 31.22 34.77 -4.13
C ASN A 140 32.15 35.68 -3.31
N ALA A 141 32.78 36.68 -3.95
CA ALA A 141 33.59 37.70 -3.29
C ALA A 141 32.72 38.73 -2.54
N GLN A 142 31.53 39.06 -3.06
CA GLN A 142 30.53 39.90 -2.37
C GLN A 142 29.85 39.16 -1.21
N LEU A 143 29.72 37.84 -1.32
CA LEU A 143 29.20 36.95 -0.28
C LEU A 143 30.29 36.47 0.70
N ALA A 144 31.32 37.28 0.93
CA ALA A 144 32.40 36.96 1.87
C ALA A 144 31.89 36.80 3.30
#